data_AF-A0AAD6I691-F1
#
_entry.id   AF-A0AAD6I691-F1
#
_cell.length_a   1.000
_cell.length_b   1.000
_cell.length_c   1.000
_cell.angle_alpha   90.00
_cell.angle_beta   90.00
_cell.angle_gamma   90.00
#
_symmetry.space_group_name_H-M   'P 1'
#
loop_
_entity.id
_entity.type
_entity.pdbx_description
1 polymer ?
#
loop_
_entity_poly.entity_id
_entity_poly.type
_entity_poly.pdbx_seq_one_letter_code
_entity_poly.pdbx_strand_id
1 'polypeptide(L)'
;MGSRPSTRNEYRKEANFDNLPQDLLLQITDYLDVQSTINLSLSCKDMHAILEETAKRKSKDLQGALPSDEVYIKHDFKTPDGIWARRDDIEYDENRDDFYEDEHVTPSDDEPFAQAVRSGKYEKAQYYLRLGVDPNVYCLGGAHMLSLAVHSGSPEMVQLPFDYGADLENIDYCTSMSALAHAVYTQQQDVIRKLIELGVDVSKEGLAGYIAHTCSVEIMKIFLDANLDLNRVGELTWTGHRDFEDGDHGWKLVHHLAVRNDQGMFDLLLPQLTRKMINARNLHDETPLHLALEGDDPGLSMALIRAGADINARDCDTYSPLDRALLNGHLEIAREIIERPDVELGVENENGYTELHLATRRGDVEIIRMFLLRGAKVRRGNCFDSPLSCAIQTKRLDVVKLLCEEAQDHPFTNDEGDDDEQAAAIEEARELKQHAIAEYLQSIPASSYKTPVRPTKKPRVGRKSK
;
A
#
# COMPACT_ATOMS: atom_id res chain seq x y z
N MET A 1 8.20 -47.50 52.57
CA MET A 1 6.92 -47.98 52.01
C MET A 1 5.83 -47.65 53.01
N GLY A 2 4.93 -46.74 52.67
CA GLY A 2 3.82 -46.39 53.54
C GLY A 2 3.23 -45.04 53.20
N SER A 3 2.22 -45.03 52.33
CA SER A 3 1.32 -43.89 52.16
C SER A 3 -0.12 -44.41 52.05
N ARG A 4 -0.99 -43.82 52.87
CA ARG A 4 -2.43 -44.10 53.02
C ARG A 4 -3.24 -43.67 51.78
N PRO A 5 -4.44 -44.23 51.59
CA PRO A 5 -5.34 -43.88 50.48
C PRO A 5 -6.10 -42.56 50.78
N SER A 6 -6.20 -41.66 49.80
CA SER A 6 -7.09 -40.49 49.89
C SER A 6 -8.47 -40.83 49.35
N THR A 7 -9.43 -40.87 50.25
CA THR A 7 -10.87 -40.99 50.00
C THR A 7 -11.41 -39.74 49.31
N ARG A 8 -11.80 -39.82 48.03
CA ARG A 8 -12.72 -38.83 47.42
C ARG A 8 -13.46 -39.31 46.17
N ASN A 9 -13.90 -40.57 46.10
CA ASN A 9 -14.67 -41.04 44.92
C ASN A 9 -15.73 -42.12 45.20
N GLU A 10 -16.38 -42.13 46.37
CA GLU A 10 -17.39 -43.16 46.71
C GLU A 10 -18.86 -42.78 46.53
N TYR A 11 -19.20 -41.63 45.93
CA TYR A 11 -20.60 -41.31 45.63
C TYR A 11 -20.80 -40.68 44.24
N ARG A 12 -20.50 -41.44 43.19
CA ARG A 12 -21.21 -41.32 41.91
C ARG A 12 -21.53 -42.73 41.45
N LYS A 13 -22.71 -43.24 41.86
CA LYS A 13 -23.37 -44.27 41.07
C LYS A 13 -23.80 -43.57 39.79
N GLU A 14 -22.98 -43.67 38.76
CA GLU A 14 -23.37 -43.29 37.40
C GLU A 14 -24.64 -44.10 37.07
N ALA A 15 -25.73 -43.38 36.79
CA ALA A 15 -26.95 -44.02 36.31
C ALA A 15 -26.60 -44.70 34.98
N ASN A 16 -26.68 -46.03 34.96
CA ASN A 16 -26.38 -46.78 33.74
C ASN A 16 -27.61 -46.74 32.83
N PHE A 17 -27.55 -45.87 31.83
CA PHE A 17 -28.62 -45.63 30.86
C PHE A 17 -28.65 -46.66 29.71
N ASP A 18 -27.65 -47.56 29.64
CA ASP A 18 -27.48 -48.50 28.52
C ASP A 18 -28.60 -49.55 28.40
N ASN A 19 -29.47 -49.67 29.41
CA ASN A 19 -30.57 -50.65 29.43
C ASN A 19 -31.97 -50.03 29.31
N LEU A 20 -32.07 -48.74 28.98
CA LEU A 20 -33.38 -48.10 28.78
C LEU A 20 -33.94 -48.38 27.37
N PRO A 21 -35.26 -48.60 27.24
CA PRO A 21 -35.90 -48.73 25.93
C PRO A 21 -35.70 -47.46 25.09
N GLN A 22 -35.35 -47.64 23.82
CA GLN A 22 -35.02 -46.55 22.88
C GLN A 22 -36.13 -45.50 22.76
N ASP A 23 -37.41 -45.93 22.80
CA ASP A 23 -38.57 -45.04 22.72
C ASP A 23 -38.71 -44.10 23.94
N LEU A 24 -38.25 -44.55 25.11
CA LEU A 24 -38.30 -43.76 26.35
C LEU A 24 -37.15 -42.74 26.39
N LEU A 25 -35.98 -43.11 25.87
CA LEU A 25 -34.84 -42.20 25.72
C LEU A 25 -35.18 -41.04 24.77
N LEU A 26 -35.86 -41.32 23.65
CA LEU A 26 -36.35 -40.32 22.70
C LEU A 26 -37.32 -39.32 23.34
N GLN A 27 -38.24 -39.79 24.17
CA GLN A 27 -39.19 -38.89 24.88
C GLN A 27 -38.49 -38.02 25.92
N ILE A 28 -37.43 -38.52 26.57
CA ILE A 28 -36.68 -37.75 27.58
C ILE A 28 -35.86 -36.63 26.91
N THR A 29 -35.26 -36.89 25.74
CA THR A 29 -34.45 -35.90 25.01
C THR A 29 -35.26 -34.69 24.51
N ASP A 30 -36.56 -34.84 24.30
CA ASP A 30 -37.43 -33.73 23.89
C ASP A 30 -37.67 -32.68 24.99
N TYR A 31 -37.29 -32.96 26.25
CA TYR A 31 -37.49 -32.07 27.40
C TYR A 31 -36.19 -31.62 28.10
N LEU A 32 -35.01 -31.93 27.53
CA LEU A 32 -33.71 -31.58 28.12
C LEU A 32 -33.06 -30.37 27.42
N ASP A 33 -32.29 -29.58 28.18
CA ASP A 33 -31.45 -28.52 27.62
C ASP A 33 -30.19 -29.08 26.93
N VAL A 34 -29.54 -28.24 26.12
CA VAL A 34 -28.41 -28.64 25.27
C VAL A 34 -27.24 -29.19 26.09
N GLN A 35 -26.95 -28.59 27.25
CA GLN A 35 -25.86 -29.03 28.12
C GLN A 35 -26.14 -30.38 28.79
N SER A 36 -27.40 -30.62 29.19
CA SER A 36 -27.84 -31.89 29.74
C SER A 36 -27.85 -33.00 28.69
N THR A 37 -28.16 -32.65 27.43
CA THR A 37 -28.13 -33.55 26.27
C THR A 37 -26.69 -34.00 25.96
N ILE A 38 -25.72 -33.08 26.02
CA ILE A 38 -24.28 -33.38 25.83
C ILE A 38 -23.73 -34.27 26.95
N ASN A 39 -24.11 -34.01 28.20
CA ASN A 39 -23.66 -34.83 29.34
C ASN A 39 -24.24 -36.26 29.27
N LEU A 40 -25.48 -36.42 28.80
CA LEU A 40 -26.10 -37.72 28.56
C LEU A 40 -25.43 -38.45 27.38
N SER A 41 -25.12 -37.77 26.28
CA SER A 41 -24.51 -38.39 25.09
C SER A 41 -23.12 -38.97 25.34
N LEU A 42 -22.41 -38.45 26.34
CA LEU A 42 -21.12 -39.00 26.78
C LEU A 42 -21.25 -40.31 27.58
N SER A 43 -22.45 -40.66 28.06
CA SER A 43 -22.69 -41.78 28.97
C SER A 43 -23.33 -43.03 28.33
N CYS A 44 -23.91 -42.93 27.13
CA CYS A 44 -24.64 -44.04 26.50
C CYS A 44 -24.19 -44.24 25.05
N LYS A 45 -23.71 -45.44 24.72
CA LYS A 45 -23.03 -45.75 23.44
C LYS A 45 -23.93 -45.62 22.21
N ASP A 46 -25.24 -45.72 22.37
CA ASP A 46 -26.20 -45.72 21.26
C ASP A 46 -26.88 -44.35 21.03
N MET A 47 -26.45 -43.29 21.74
CA MET A 47 -27.16 -42.02 21.75
C MET A 47 -26.95 -41.16 20.48
N HIS A 48 -25.85 -41.38 19.73
CA HIS A 48 -25.64 -40.71 18.44
C HIS A 48 -26.74 -41.07 17.42
N ALA A 49 -27.07 -42.37 17.32
CA ALA A 49 -28.13 -42.85 16.44
C ALA A 49 -29.52 -42.33 16.85
N ILE A 50 -29.74 -42.12 18.15
CA ILE A 50 -31.01 -41.61 18.71
C ILE A 50 -31.18 -40.11 18.43
N LEU A 51 -30.11 -39.31 18.57
CA LEU A 51 -30.12 -37.88 18.22
C LEU A 51 -30.31 -37.68 16.71
N GLU A 52 -29.67 -38.54 15.90
CA GLU A 52 -29.82 -38.55 14.45
C GLU A 52 -31.25 -38.92 14.02
N GLU A 53 -31.87 -39.93 14.65
CA GLU A 53 -33.26 -40.32 14.40
C GLU A 53 -34.27 -39.23 14.86
N THR A 54 -33.95 -38.51 15.94
CA THR A 54 -34.76 -37.37 16.43
C THR A 54 -34.68 -36.19 15.48
N ALA A 55 -33.49 -35.90 14.95
CA ALA A 55 -33.28 -34.88 13.93
C ALA A 55 -34.00 -35.23 12.61
N LYS A 56 -33.96 -36.50 12.19
CA LYS A 56 -34.72 -37.03 11.04
C LYS A 56 -36.24 -36.98 11.25
N ARG A 57 -36.72 -37.24 12.46
CA ARG A 57 -38.13 -37.07 12.82
C ARG A 57 -38.58 -35.61 12.72
N LYS A 58 -37.79 -34.68 13.27
CA LYS A 58 -38.07 -33.23 13.22
C LYS A 58 -37.89 -32.65 11.81
N SER A 59 -37.05 -33.24 10.96
CA SER A 59 -36.92 -32.84 9.55
C SER A 59 -38.10 -33.30 8.69
N LYS A 60 -38.74 -34.42 9.04
CA LYS A 60 -39.94 -34.94 8.37
C LYS A 60 -41.14 -33.98 8.44
N ASP A 61 -41.25 -33.22 9.52
CA ASP A 61 -42.27 -32.17 9.69
C ASP A 61 -42.02 -30.93 8.80
N LEU A 62 -40.84 -30.84 8.17
CA LEU A 62 -40.39 -29.70 7.34
C LEU A 62 -40.21 -30.06 5.85
N GLN A 63 -40.61 -31.25 5.42
CA GLN A 63 -40.37 -31.80 4.06
C GLN A 63 -41.10 -31.10 2.89
N GLY A 64 -41.68 -29.91 3.10
CA GLY A 64 -42.30 -29.12 2.03
C GLY A 64 -41.38 -28.16 1.27
N ALA A 65 -40.14 -27.93 1.71
CA ALA A 65 -39.38 -26.73 1.28
C ALA A 65 -37.95 -26.94 0.74
N LEU A 66 -37.39 -28.16 0.66
CA LEU A 66 -36.00 -28.36 0.18
C LEU A 66 -35.83 -29.61 -0.70
N PRO A 67 -34.95 -29.58 -1.73
CA PRO A 67 -34.66 -30.70 -2.62
C PRO A 67 -33.76 -31.76 -1.97
N SER A 68 -33.84 -32.98 -2.52
CA SER A 68 -33.62 -34.32 -1.91
C SER A 68 -32.21 -34.72 -1.46
N ASP A 69 -32.20 -35.72 -0.57
CA ASP A 69 -31.15 -36.31 0.28
C ASP A 69 -29.92 -36.98 -0.41
N GLU A 70 -29.58 -36.68 -1.68
CA GLU A 70 -28.44 -37.35 -2.35
C GLU A 70 -27.05 -36.70 -2.09
N VAL A 71 -26.98 -35.60 -1.33
CA VAL A 71 -25.75 -34.78 -1.16
C VAL A 71 -24.88 -35.20 0.04
N TYR A 72 -25.35 -36.09 0.93
CA TYR A 72 -24.73 -36.30 2.25
C TYR A 72 -23.69 -37.44 2.38
N ILE A 73 -23.32 -38.15 1.30
CA ILE A 73 -22.51 -39.39 1.42
C ILE A 73 -21.05 -39.25 0.92
N LYS A 74 -20.62 -38.11 0.37
CA LYS A 74 -19.32 -38.06 -0.35
C LYS A 74 -18.11 -37.47 0.39
N HIS A 75 -18.21 -37.06 1.65
CA HIS A 75 -17.07 -36.44 2.35
C HIS A 75 -16.74 -37.17 3.65
N ASP A 76 -15.94 -38.23 3.50
CA ASP A 76 -15.29 -39.00 4.55
C ASP A 76 -14.48 -38.08 5.49
N PHE A 77 -14.96 -37.93 6.73
CA PHE A 77 -14.21 -37.28 7.79
C PHE A 77 -13.21 -38.26 8.42
N LYS A 78 -11.92 -37.87 8.33
CA LYS A 78 -10.76 -38.28 9.15
C LYS A 78 -9.89 -39.44 8.63
N THR A 79 -8.56 -39.25 8.68
CA THR A 79 -7.56 -40.34 8.75
C THR A 79 -6.85 -40.37 10.12
N PRO A 80 -6.30 -41.53 10.53
CA PRO A 80 -6.01 -41.86 11.94
C PRO A 80 -4.79 -41.19 12.59
N ASP A 81 -3.97 -40.41 11.87
CA ASP A 81 -2.63 -40.04 12.36
C ASP A 81 -2.40 -38.56 12.74
N GLY A 82 -3.41 -37.68 12.62
CA GLY A 82 -3.39 -36.37 13.31
C GLY A 82 -2.21 -35.42 12.99
N ILE A 83 -1.74 -35.35 11.73
CA ILE A 83 -0.72 -34.38 11.29
C ILE A 83 -1.35 -33.37 10.34
N TRP A 84 -1.29 -32.08 10.70
CA TRP A 84 -1.52 -30.96 9.78
C TRP A 84 -0.26 -30.80 8.92
N ALA A 85 -0.37 -30.93 7.60
CA ALA A 85 0.73 -30.61 6.72
C ALA A 85 0.82 -29.09 6.52
N ARG A 86 1.83 -28.47 7.11
CA ARG A 86 2.62 -27.49 6.36
C ARG A 86 3.14 -28.20 5.12
N ARG A 87 3.02 -27.58 3.95
CA ARG A 87 3.90 -27.91 2.82
C ARG A 87 5.08 -26.96 2.88
N ASP A 88 6.15 -27.41 3.54
CA ASP A 88 7.48 -26.79 3.53
C ASP A 88 8.28 -27.23 2.25
N ASP A 89 7.59 -27.56 1.15
CA ASP A 89 8.18 -28.30 0.01
C ASP A 89 8.01 -27.58 -1.36
N ILE A 90 7.94 -26.25 -1.40
CA ILE A 90 8.10 -25.52 -2.66
C ILE A 90 9.56 -25.08 -2.75
N GLU A 91 10.39 -25.87 -3.42
CA GLU A 91 11.65 -25.37 -3.96
C GLU A 91 11.31 -24.24 -4.94
N TYR A 92 11.78 -23.03 -4.61
CA TYR A 92 11.77 -21.89 -5.52
C TYR A 92 12.61 -22.25 -6.75
N ASP A 93 11.94 -22.51 -7.88
CA ASP A 93 12.60 -22.61 -9.18
C ASP A 93 12.63 -21.20 -9.80
N GLU A 94 13.78 -20.51 -9.66
CA GLU A 94 14.01 -19.15 -10.14
C GLU A 94 14.00 -19.04 -11.69
N ASN A 95 13.78 -20.12 -12.44
CA ASN A 95 13.86 -20.14 -13.90
C ASN A 95 12.71 -20.86 -14.65
N ARG A 96 11.54 -21.02 -14.03
CA ARG A 96 10.34 -21.50 -14.75
C ARG A 96 9.35 -20.40 -15.06
N ASP A 97 9.46 -19.89 -16.29
CA ASP A 97 8.40 -19.19 -17.04
C ASP A 97 7.26 -20.14 -17.45
N ASP A 98 6.84 -21.05 -16.58
CA ASP A 98 5.69 -21.89 -16.81
C ASP A 98 4.54 -21.35 -15.95
N PHE A 99 3.62 -20.67 -16.62
CA PHE A 99 2.24 -20.59 -16.18
C PHE A 99 1.84 -22.00 -15.71
N TYR A 100 1.64 -22.17 -14.41
CA TYR A 100 0.50 -22.95 -14.02
C TYR A 100 -0.73 -22.12 -14.46
N GLU A 101 -1.17 -22.36 -15.70
CA GLU A 101 -2.53 -22.82 -15.87
C GLU A 101 -2.67 -24.03 -14.94
N ASP A 102 -2.73 -23.81 -13.63
CA ASP A 102 -3.10 -24.86 -12.70
C ASP A 102 -4.58 -25.02 -13.00
N GLU A 103 -4.78 -26.00 -13.87
CA GLU A 103 -6.01 -26.63 -14.26
C GLU A 103 -7.12 -26.16 -13.37
N HIS A 104 -7.99 -25.32 -13.94
CA HIS A 104 -9.34 -25.08 -13.48
C HIS A 104 -9.69 -25.91 -12.25
N VAL A 105 -9.44 -25.38 -11.05
CA VAL A 105 -10.35 -25.68 -9.94
C VAL A 105 -11.63 -24.99 -10.36
N THR A 106 -12.35 -25.67 -11.26
CA THR A 106 -13.77 -25.47 -11.46
C THR A 106 -14.35 -25.38 -10.06
N PRO A 107 -15.17 -24.36 -9.76
CA PRO A 107 -15.85 -24.31 -8.48
C PRO A 107 -16.70 -25.56 -8.39
N SER A 108 -16.19 -26.61 -7.74
CA SER A 108 -17.05 -27.61 -7.16
C SER A 108 -17.68 -26.89 -5.99
N ASP A 109 -18.79 -26.21 -6.28
CA ASP A 109 -19.81 -25.69 -5.37
C ASP A 109 -20.45 -26.84 -4.53
N ASP A 110 -19.64 -27.80 -4.09
CA ASP A 110 -20.06 -29.04 -3.45
C ASP A 110 -20.16 -28.90 -1.93
N GLU A 111 -19.77 -27.74 -1.36
CA GLU A 111 -20.01 -27.40 0.04
C GLU A 111 -21.34 -26.65 0.19
N PRO A 112 -22.41 -27.30 0.69
CA PRO A 112 -23.75 -26.72 0.69
C PRO A 112 -23.86 -25.48 1.57
N PHE A 113 -23.01 -25.38 2.61
CA PHE A 113 -22.95 -24.23 3.50
C PHE A 113 -22.29 -23.02 2.82
N ALA A 114 -21.10 -23.18 2.26
CA ALA A 114 -20.38 -22.14 1.52
C ALA A 114 -21.25 -21.53 0.41
N GLN A 115 -21.96 -22.37 -0.34
CA GLN A 115 -22.84 -21.91 -1.41
C GLN A 115 -24.09 -21.19 -0.89
N ALA A 116 -24.65 -21.64 0.25
CA ALA A 116 -25.77 -20.95 0.89
C ALA A 116 -25.36 -19.55 1.35
N VAL A 117 -24.17 -19.41 1.93
CA VAL A 117 -23.60 -18.13 2.38
C VAL A 117 -23.32 -17.22 1.18
N ARG A 118 -22.55 -17.67 0.19
CA ARG A 118 -22.21 -16.90 -1.02
C ARG A 118 -23.43 -16.43 -1.79
N SER A 119 -24.46 -17.28 -1.90
CA SER A 119 -25.71 -16.96 -2.60
C SER A 119 -26.68 -16.11 -1.79
N GLY A 120 -26.36 -15.70 -0.55
CA GLY A 120 -27.27 -14.91 0.29
C GLY A 120 -28.51 -15.67 0.78
N LYS A 121 -28.50 -17.01 0.79
CA LYS A 121 -29.64 -17.84 1.23
C LYS A 121 -29.65 -17.96 2.76
N TYR A 122 -30.08 -16.89 3.42
CA TYR A 122 -30.00 -16.73 4.88
C TYR A 122 -30.55 -17.92 5.67
N GLU A 123 -31.75 -18.40 5.35
CA GLU A 123 -32.39 -19.49 6.09
C GLU A 123 -31.62 -20.80 5.94
N LYS A 124 -31.04 -21.05 4.76
CA LYS A 124 -30.22 -22.24 4.52
C LYS A 124 -28.88 -22.16 5.25
N ALA A 125 -28.21 -21.02 5.20
CA ALA A 125 -26.98 -20.80 5.95
C ALA A 125 -27.21 -20.95 7.46
N GLN A 126 -28.30 -20.38 7.98
CA GLN A 126 -28.66 -20.48 9.39
C GLN A 126 -28.98 -21.92 9.78
N TYR A 127 -29.65 -22.67 8.90
CA TYR A 127 -29.89 -24.09 9.12
C TYR A 127 -28.60 -24.89 9.30
N TYR A 128 -27.59 -24.70 8.43
CA TYR A 128 -26.31 -25.38 8.56
C TYR A 128 -25.56 -25.00 9.85
N LEU A 129 -25.57 -23.73 10.24
CA LEU A 129 -24.96 -23.28 11.49
C LEU A 129 -25.65 -23.90 12.72
N ARG A 130 -26.97 -24.05 12.71
CA ARG A 130 -27.72 -24.75 13.77
C ARG A 130 -27.40 -26.24 13.86
N LEU A 131 -26.95 -26.86 12.77
CA LEU A 131 -26.45 -28.24 12.77
C LEU A 131 -25.04 -28.36 13.36
N GLY A 132 -24.39 -27.24 13.71
CA GLY A 132 -23.06 -27.22 14.29
C GLY A 132 -21.93 -27.17 13.28
N VAL A 133 -22.19 -26.75 12.03
CA VAL A 133 -21.12 -26.43 11.08
C VAL A 133 -20.30 -25.27 11.63
N ASP A 134 -18.98 -25.44 11.70
CA ASP A 134 -18.07 -24.39 12.18
C ASP A 134 -18.08 -23.20 11.20
N PRO A 135 -18.41 -21.97 11.65
CA PRO A 135 -18.42 -20.80 10.78
C PRO A 135 -17.02 -20.34 10.33
N ASN A 136 -15.94 -20.89 10.88
CA ASN A 136 -14.55 -20.55 10.52
C ASN A 136 -13.93 -21.46 9.46
N VAL A 137 -14.73 -22.39 8.91
CA VAL A 137 -14.26 -23.27 7.84
C VAL A 137 -13.90 -22.46 6.58
N TYR A 138 -12.88 -22.95 5.90
CA TYR A 138 -12.50 -22.48 4.58
C TYR A 138 -13.18 -23.35 3.55
N CYS A 139 -13.68 -22.75 2.48
CA CYS A 139 -14.10 -23.53 1.33
C CYS A 139 -12.88 -24.12 0.61
N LEU A 140 -13.10 -25.09 -0.27
CA LEU A 140 -12.05 -25.72 -1.09
C LEU A 140 -11.20 -24.71 -1.89
N GLY A 141 -11.73 -23.52 -2.18
CA GLY A 141 -11.01 -22.41 -2.82
C GLY A 141 -10.20 -21.51 -1.88
N GLY A 142 -10.11 -21.86 -0.59
CA GLY A 142 -9.33 -21.13 0.41
C GLY A 142 -9.99 -19.83 0.91
N ALA A 143 -11.27 -19.60 0.60
CA ALA A 143 -12.02 -18.46 1.11
C ALA A 143 -12.75 -18.81 2.42
N HIS A 144 -12.69 -17.92 3.42
CA HIS A 144 -13.41 -18.12 4.68
C HIS A 144 -14.88 -17.69 4.56
N MET A 145 -15.76 -18.27 5.39
CA MET A 145 -17.22 -18.05 5.28
C MET A 145 -17.62 -16.58 5.38
N LEU A 146 -16.91 -15.77 6.16
CA LEU A 146 -17.23 -14.35 6.30
C LEU A 146 -16.86 -13.54 5.03
N SER A 147 -15.75 -13.86 4.35
CA SER A 147 -15.44 -13.31 3.01
C SER A 147 -16.49 -13.73 1.98
N LEU A 148 -16.97 -14.99 2.05
CA LEU A 148 -18.09 -15.43 1.20
C LEU A 148 -19.40 -14.70 1.53
N ALA A 149 -19.66 -14.40 2.80
CA ALA A 149 -20.84 -13.63 3.18
C ALA A 149 -20.81 -12.23 2.58
N VAL A 150 -19.64 -11.60 2.45
CA VAL A 150 -19.48 -10.32 1.75
C VAL A 150 -19.86 -10.42 0.27
N HIS A 151 -19.61 -11.53 -0.42
CA HIS A 151 -20.05 -11.69 -1.81
C HIS A 151 -21.57 -11.64 -1.99
N SER A 152 -22.33 -11.95 -0.94
CA SER A 152 -23.80 -11.88 -1.00
C SER A 152 -24.34 -10.45 -1.02
N GLY A 153 -23.54 -9.46 -0.62
CA GLY A 153 -24.00 -8.07 -0.50
C GLY A 153 -24.88 -7.78 0.72
N SER A 154 -25.19 -8.78 1.56
CA SER A 154 -26.14 -8.64 2.67
C SER A 154 -25.41 -8.47 4.02
N PRO A 155 -25.65 -7.35 4.73
CA PRO A 155 -25.20 -7.17 6.11
C PRO A 155 -25.69 -8.27 7.06
N GLU A 156 -26.91 -8.77 6.86
CA GLU A 156 -27.51 -9.84 7.66
C GLU A 156 -26.78 -11.16 7.46
N MET A 157 -26.36 -11.45 6.21
CA MET A 157 -25.57 -12.64 5.93
C MET A 157 -24.17 -12.57 6.56
N VAL A 158 -23.60 -11.38 6.75
CA VAL A 158 -22.33 -11.20 7.47
C VAL A 158 -22.51 -11.36 8.99
N GLN A 159 -23.60 -10.83 9.54
CA GLN A 159 -23.95 -11.01 10.96
C GLN A 159 -24.12 -12.48 11.33
N LEU A 160 -24.70 -13.28 10.43
CA LEU A 160 -25.11 -14.65 10.74
C LEU A 160 -23.93 -15.57 11.13
N PRO A 161 -22.85 -15.73 10.34
CA PRO A 161 -21.68 -16.51 10.79
C PRO A 161 -21.05 -15.94 12.06
N PHE A 162 -21.03 -14.62 12.23
CA PHE A 162 -20.49 -13.97 13.42
C PHE A 162 -21.26 -14.35 14.69
N ASP A 163 -22.59 -14.39 14.64
CA ASP A 163 -23.44 -14.83 15.76
C ASP A 163 -23.14 -16.27 16.23
N TYR A 164 -22.56 -17.08 15.35
CA TYR A 164 -22.16 -18.46 15.64
C TYR A 164 -20.65 -18.60 15.93
N GLY A 165 -19.91 -17.50 16.04
CA GLY A 165 -18.50 -17.48 16.43
C GLY A 165 -17.50 -17.40 15.27
N ALA A 166 -17.89 -16.85 14.11
CA ALA A 166 -16.93 -16.52 13.06
C ALA A 166 -15.91 -15.47 13.55
N ASP A 167 -14.64 -15.70 13.26
CA ASP A 167 -13.57 -14.72 13.44
C ASP A 167 -13.61 -13.69 12.31
N LEU A 168 -13.77 -12.41 12.69
CA LEU A 168 -13.78 -11.27 11.78
C LEU A 168 -12.41 -11.05 11.11
N GLU A 169 -11.37 -11.55 11.75
CA GLU A 169 -9.98 -11.28 11.42
C GLU A 169 -9.33 -12.37 10.57
N ASN A 170 -10.10 -13.41 10.21
CA ASN A 170 -9.67 -14.42 9.26
C ASN A 170 -9.33 -13.79 7.91
N ILE A 171 -8.30 -14.36 7.28
CA ILE A 171 -7.85 -13.98 5.95
C ILE A 171 -8.05 -15.16 5.01
N ASP A 172 -8.49 -14.87 3.78
CA ASP A 172 -8.58 -15.81 2.68
C ASP A 172 -7.17 -16.28 2.29
N TYR A 173 -6.94 -17.60 2.15
CA TYR A 173 -5.63 -18.12 1.74
C TYR A 173 -5.28 -17.76 0.30
N CYS A 174 -6.29 -17.69 -0.58
CA CYS A 174 -6.10 -17.46 -2.01
C CYS A 174 -5.86 -15.99 -2.37
N THR A 175 -6.39 -15.06 -1.58
CA THR A 175 -6.30 -13.62 -1.87
C THR A 175 -5.56 -12.84 -0.78
N SER A 176 -5.27 -13.45 0.36
CA SER A 176 -4.77 -12.80 1.57
C SER A 176 -5.66 -11.65 2.07
N MET A 177 -6.95 -11.65 1.70
CA MET A 177 -7.92 -10.62 2.07
C MET A 177 -8.72 -11.03 3.31
N SER A 178 -8.96 -10.08 4.20
CA SER A 178 -10.02 -10.21 5.20
C SER A 178 -11.39 -9.90 4.61
N ALA A 179 -12.47 -10.24 5.33
CA ALA A 179 -13.82 -9.83 4.96
C ALA A 179 -13.96 -8.31 4.77
N LEU A 180 -13.30 -7.52 5.61
CA LEU A 180 -13.29 -6.05 5.48
C LEU A 180 -12.57 -5.60 4.20
N ALA A 181 -11.39 -6.17 3.91
CA ALA A 181 -10.68 -5.87 2.66
C ALA A 181 -11.53 -6.21 1.43
N HIS A 182 -12.25 -7.34 1.47
CA HIS A 182 -13.16 -7.75 0.39
C HIS A 182 -14.31 -6.75 0.22
N ALA A 183 -14.90 -6.29 1.32
CA ALA A 183 -16.00 -5.32 1.30
C ALA A 183 -15.55 -3.95 0.75
N VAL A 184 -14.33 -3.51 1.08
CA VAL A 184 -13.71 -2.31 0.49
C VAL A 184 -13.49 -2.49 -1.01
N TYR A 185 -12.88 -3.59 -1.43
CA TYR A 185 -12.61 -3.87 -2.84
C TYR A 185 -13.91 -3.85 -3.68
N THR A 186 -14.98 -4.45 -3.15
CA THR A 186 -16.29 -4.52 -3.81
C THR A 186 -17.20 -3.30 -3.57
N GLN A 187 -16.72 -2.27 -2.88
CA GLN A 187 -17.41 -1.00 -2.59
C GLN A 187 -18.73 -1.12 -1.79
N GLN A 188 -18.85 -2.13 -0.92
CA GLN A 188 -20.10 -2.41 -0.22
C GLN A 188 -20.22 -1.63 1.10
N GLN A 189 -20.71 -0.40 1.03
CA GLN A 189 -20.79 0.51 2.19
C GLN A 189 -21.57 -0.07 3.38
N ASP A 190 -22.72 -0.70 3.12
CA ASP A 190 -23.58 -1.24 4.20
C ASP A 190 -22.92 -2.43 4.90
N VAL A 191 -22.22 -3.29 4.13
CA VAL A 191 -21.45 -4.40 4.70
C VAL A 191 -20.23 -3.90 5.47
N ILE A 192 -19.54 -2.86 4.98
CA ILE A 192 -18.43 -2.23 5.71
C ILE A 192 -18.90 -1.68 7.05
N ARG A 193 -20.01 -0.91 7.06
CA ARG A 193 -20.61 -0.41 8.30
C ARG A 193 -20.95 -1.56 9.24
N LYS A 194 -21.49 -2.65 8.70
CA LYS A 194 -21.83 -3.81 9.50
C LYS A 194 -20.62 -4.47 10.14
N LEU A 195 -19.54 -4.68 9.38
CA LEU A 195 -18.29 -5.23 9.90
C LEU A 195 -17.70 -4.34 11.01
N ILE A 196 -17.78 -3.01 10.86
CA ILE A 196 -17.36 -2.04 11.89
C ILE A 196 -18.22 -2.16 13.14
N GLU A 197 -19.55 -2.26 13.00
CA GLU A 197 -20.46 -2.50 14.14
C GLU A 197 -20.14 -3.80 14.90
N LEU A 198 -19.70 -4.83 14.18
CA LEU A 198 -19.29 -6.12 14.75
C LEU A 198 -17.95 -6.04 15.50
N GLY A 199 -17.19 -4.95 15.34
CA GLY A 199 -15.95 -4.69 16.06
C GLY A 199 -14.67 -5.06 15.31
N VAL A 200 -14.71 -5.11 13.97
CA VAL A 200 -13.49 -5.29 13.15
C VAL A 200 -12.51 -4.12 13.36
N ASP A 201 -11.21 -4.38 13.44
CA ASP A 201 -10.20 -3.32 13.54
C ASP A 201 -9.92 -2.71 12.16
N VAL A 202 -10.49 -1.54 11.87
CA VAL A 202 -10.26 -0.81 10.62
C VAL A 202 -8.82 -0.31 10.46
N SER A 203 -8.02 -0.31 11.53
CA SER A 203 -6.62 0.15 11.50
C SER A 203 -5.62 -0.99 11.42
N LYS A 204 -6.08 -2.24 11.21
CA LYS A 204 -5.21 -3.41 11.17
C LYS A 204 -4.28 -3.39 9.96
N GLU A 205 -3.06 -3.85 10.19
CA GLU A 205 -2.01 -4.04 9.19
C GLU A 205 -2.54 -4.94 8.05
N GLY A 206 -2.41 -4.49 6.80
CA GLY A 206 -2.89 -5.17 5.59
C GLY A 206 -4.11 -4.53 4.91
N LEU A 207 -5.01 -3.87 5.65
CA LEU A 207 -6.16 -3.14 5.03
C LEU A 207 -5.70 -1.91 4.25
N ALA A 208 -4.55 -1.38 4.66
CA ALA A 208 -3.95 -0.14 4.22
C ALA A 208 -3.70 -0.07 2.71
N GLY A 209 -3.27 -1.17 2.09
CA GLY A 209 -3.08 -1.26 0.63
C GLY A 209 -4.40 -1.14 -0.13
N TYR A 210 -5.46 -1.80 0.34
CA TYR A 210 -6.80 -1.68 -0.24
C TYR A 210 -7.37 -0.28 -0.05
N ILE A 211 -7.17 0.30 1.14
CA ILE A 211 -7.56 1.69 1.40
C ILE A 211 -6.90 2.64 0.39
N ALA A 212 -5.62 2.45 0.11
CA ALA A 212 -4.86 3.35 -0.74
C ALA A 212 -5.22 3.25 -2.25
N HIS A 213 -5.60 2.07 -2.73
CA HIS A 213 -5.81 1.84 -4.17
C HIS A 213 -7.28 1.82 -4.60
N THR A 214 -8.17 1.32 -3.76
CA THR A 214 -9.55 1.03 -4.15
C THR A 214 -10.56 1.76 -3.29
N CYS A 215 -10.18 2.38 -2.17
CA CYS A 215 -11.13 3.11 -1.33
C CYS A 215 -11.69 4.33 -2.05
N SER A 216 -13.02 4.37 -2.17
CA SER A 216 -13.73 5.59 -2.53
C SER A 216 -13.70 6.61 -1.38
N VAL A 217 -13.94 7.88 -1.71
CA VAL A 217 -14.06 8.98 -0.74
C VAL A 217 -15.18 8.70 0.27
N GLU A 218 -16.27 8.08 -0.17
CA GLU A 218 -17.39 7.69 0.68
C GLU A 218 -16.97 6.65 1.72
N ILE A 219 -16.28 5.58 1.31
CA ILE A 219 -15.79 4.55 2.24
C ILE A 219 -14.76 5.14 3.19
N MET A 220 -13.89 6.01 2.71
CA MET A 220 -12.90 6.65 3.58
C MET A 220 -13.60 7.43 4.70
N LYS A 221 -14.67 8.18 4.40
CA LYS A 221 -15.47 8.87 5.44
C LYS A 221 -16.01 7.89 6.49
N ILE A 222 -16.46 6.70 6.09
CA ILE A 222 -16.90 5.64 7.02
C ILE A 222 -15.76 5.25 7.96
N PHE A 223 -14.54 5.07 7.43
CA PHE A 223 -13.38 4.73 8.24
C PHE A 223 -12.94 5.86 9.16
N LEU A 224 -13.01 7.12 8.71
CA LEU A 224 -12.72 8.27 9.56
C LEU A 224 -13.74 8.40 10.70
N ASP A 225 -15.03 8.17 10.42
CA ASP A 225 -16.09 8.13 11.44
C ASP A 225 -15.86 6.98 12.45
N ALA A 226 -15.21 5.90 12.01
CA ALA A 226 -14.80 4.76 12.83
C ALA A 226 -13.43 4.93 13.53
N ASN A 227 -12.87 6.15 13.56
CA ASN A 227 -11.57 6.48 14.15
C ASN A 227 -10.38 5.70 13.56
N LEU A 228 -10.31 5.57 12.22
CA LEU A 228 -9.15 5.03 11.51
C LEU A 228 -7.85 5.72 11.97
N ASP A 229 -6.89 4.94 12.48
CA ASP A 229 -5.56 5.44 12.83
C ASP A 229 -4.61 5.25 11.65
N LEU A 230 -4.44 6.32 10.87
CA LEU A 230 -3.53 6.35 9.72
C LEU A 230 -2.07 5.98 10.09
N ASN A 231 -1.65 6.13 11.35
CA ASN A 231 -0.29 5.77 11.77
C ASN A 231 -0.11 4.25 11.89
N ARG A 232 -1.14 3.53 12.32
CA ARG A 232 -1.15 2.05 12.41
C ARG A 232 -1.30 1.42 11.03
N VAL A 233 -1.99 2.11 10.14
CA VAL A 233 -2.09 1.80 8.69
C VAL A 233 -0.74 2.06 7.97
N GLY A 234 0.25 2.66 8.64
CA GLY A 234 1.39 3.39 8.09
C GLY A 234 2.63 2.60 7.58
N GLU A 235 2.54 1.29 7.44
CA GLU A 235 3.53 0.46 6.72
C GLU A 235 2.79 -0.33 5.64
N LEU A 236 2.80 0.17 4.39
CA LEU A 236 2.19 -0.54 3.28
C LEU A 236 3.23 -1.48 2.69
N THR A 237 3.25 -2.71 3.16
CA THR A 237 3.81 -3.80 2.35
C THR A 237 2.68 -4.27 1.45
N TRP A 238 2.53 -3.62 0.30
CA TRP A 238 1.67 -4.17 -0.72
C TRP A 238 2.49 -5.21 -1.49
N THR A 239 2.16 -6.48 -1.26
CA THR A 239 2.69 -7.60 -2.03
C THR A 239 1.56 -8.10 -2.95
N GLY A 240 1.56 -7.68 -4.22
CA GLY A 240 0.93 -8.48 -5.28
C GLY A 240 -0.20 -7.87 -6.12
N HIS A 241 0.05 -6.79 -6.87
CA HIS A 241 -0.71 -6.54 -8.11
C HIS A 241 0.25 -6.44 -9.29
N ARG A 242 -0.20 -7.01 -10.39
CA ARG A 242 0.55 -7.39 -11.59
C ARG A 242 1.01 -6.23 -12.49
N ASP A 243 0.74 -4.99 -12.12
CA ASP A 243 1.17 -3.83 -12.91
C ASP A 243 2.52 -3.26 -12.44
N PHE A 244 3.00 -3.72 -11.27
CA PHE A 244 4.30 -3.38 -10.72
C PHE A 244 4.98 -4.70 -10.36
N GLU A 245 5.82 -5.19 -11.27
CA GLU A 245 6.47 -6.52 -11.17
C GLU A 245 7.49 -6.63 -10.02
N ASP A 246 7.78 -5.53 -9.32
CA ASP A 246 8.76 -5.49 -8.23
C ASP A 246 8.06 -5.41 -6.86
N GLY A 247 8.67 -5.98 -5.82
CA GLY A 247 8.04 -6.31 -4.54
C GLY A 247 7.59 -5.15 -3.64
N ASP A 248 7.81 -5.28 -2.34
CA ASP A 248 7.50 -4.22 -1.37
C ASP A 248 8.37 -2.99 -1.65
N HIS A 249 7.79 -1.96 -2.27
CA HIS A 249 8.50 -0.71 -2.56
C HIS A 249 8.54 0.24 -1.35
N GLY A 250 8.04 -0.16 -0.18
CA GLY A 250 7.98 0.69 1.02
C GLY A 250 6.99 1.86 0.89
N TRP A 251 5.98 1.71 0.04
CA TRP A 251 5.02 2.77 -0.21
C TRP A 251 4.17 3.04 1.04
N LYS A 252 3.53 4.20 1.04
CA LYS A 252 2.64 4.67 2.12
C LYS A 252 1.40 5.25 1.50
N LEU A 253 0.34 5.45 2.28
CA LEU A 253 -0.95 5.91 1.76
C LEU A 253 -0.78 7.14 0.86
N VAL A 254 0.01 8.11 1.33
CA VAL A 254 0.27 9.36 0.60
C VAL A 254 1.04 9.13 -0.72
N HIS A 255 1.89 8.10 -0.83
CA HIS A 255 2.55 7.74 -2.10
C HIS A 255 1.52 7.27 -3.14
N HIS A 256 0.56 6.43 -2.75
CA HIS A 256 -0.51 6.01 -3.67
C HIS A 256 -1.42 7.16 -4.09
N LEU A 257 -1.74 8.08 -3.16
CA LEU A 257 -2.49 9.29 -3.50
C LEU A 257 -1.73 10.14 -4.52
N ALA A 258 -0.41 10.26 -4.35
CA ALA A 258 0.48 10.99 -5.26
C ALA A 258 0.47 10.42 -6.68
N VAL A 259 0.73 9.12 -6.83
CA VAL A 259 0.76 8.44 -8.14
C VAL A 259 -0.59 8.49 -8.86
N ARG A 260 -1.68 8.40 -8.10
CA ARG A 260 -3.04 8.48 -8.65
C ARG A 260 -3.52 9.91 -8.90
N ASN A 261 -2.76 10.90 -8.44
CA ASN A 261 -3.19 12.30 -8.40
C ASN A 261 -4.58 12.47 -7.74
N ASP A 262 -4.81 11.75 -6.63
CA ASP A 262 -6.12 11.77 -5.94
C ASP A 262 -6.20 12.94 -4.95
N GLN A 263 -6.35 14.15 -5.49
CA GLN A 263 -6.43 15.37 -4.69
C GLN A 263 -7.66 15.36 -3.76
N GLY A 264 -8.79 14.81 -4.19
CA GLY A 264 -10.01 14.78 -3.37
C GLY A 264 -9.84 13.93 -2.10
N MET A 265 -9.20 12.77 -2.23
CA MET A 265 -8.85 11.94 -1.08
C MET A 265 -7.76 12.59 -0.21
N PHE A 266 -6.76 13.23 -0.82
CA PHE A 266 -5.74 13.96 -0.08
C PHE A 266 -6.34 15.07 0.78
N ASP A 267 -7.23 15.89 0.22
CA ASP A 267 -7.89 16.98 0.94
C ASP A 267 -8.78 16.46 2.08
N LEU A 268 -9.44 15.31 1.90
CA LEU A 268 -10.21 14.65 2.95
C LEU A 268 -9.32 14.21 4.12
N LEU A 269 -8.13 13.68 3.83
CA LEU A 269 -7.22 13.11 4.83
C LEU A 269 -6.28 14.14 5.45
N LEU A 270 -6.08 15.29 4.79
CA LEU A 270 -5.15 16.34 5.22
C LEU A 270 -5.23 16.69 6.72
N PRO A 271 -6.41 16.78 7.37
CA PRO A 271 -6.49 17.06 8.81
C PRO A 271 -5.84 16.00 9.72
N GLN A 272 -5.69 14.77 9.23
CA GLN A 272 -5.12 13.63 9.96
C GLN A 272 -3.70 13.28 9.51
N LEU A 273 -3.25 13.81 8.37
CA LEU A 273 -1.90 13.57 7.88
C LEU A 273 -0.88 14.33 8.74
N THR A 274 0.04 13.57 9.33
CA THR A 274 1.16 14.15 10.06
C THR A 274 2.27 14.58 9.09
N ARG A 275 3.15 15.49 9.54
CA ARG A 275 4.34 15.88 8.76
C ARG A 275 5.24 14.68 8.41
N LYS A 276 5.27 13.65 9.27
CA LYS A 276 6.00 12.39 9.01
C LYS A 276 5.39 11.61 7.84
N MET A 277 4.06 11.63 7.68
CA MET A 277 3.36 10.95 6.59
C MET A 277 3.53 11.68 5.26
N ILE A 278 3.42 13.01 5.28
CA ILE A 278 3.60 13.85 4.09
C ILE A 278 5.03 13.71 3.53
N ASN A 279 6.01 13.52 4.43
CA ASN A 279 7.43 13.35 4.11
C ASN A 279 7.90 11.90 4.27
N ALA A 280 6.98 10.94 4.11
CA ALA A 280 7.36 9.54 4.05
C ALA A 280 8.35 9.33 2.90
N ARG A 281 9.23 8.34 3.03
CA ARG A 281 10.14 7.91 1.97
C ARG A 281 9.83 6.46 1.64
N ASN A 282 9.76 6.13 0.36
CA ASN A 282 9.69 4.76 -0.12
C ASN A 282 11.11 4.14 -0.19
N LEU A 283 11.26 2.93 -0.72
CA LEU A 283 12.58 2.28 -0.85
C LEU A 283 13.51 2.93 -1.88
N HIS A 284 12.97 3.74 -2.79
CA HIS A 284 13.72 4.60 -3.71
C HIS A 284 14.01 5.97 -3.11
N ASP A 285 13.81 6.14 -1.80
CA ASP A 285 14.02 7.39 -1.09
C ASP A 285 13.13 8.56 -1.57
N GLU A 286 12.12 8.26 -2.40
CA GLU A 286 11.18 9.21 -2.97
C GLU A 286 10.14 9.58 -1.93
N THR A 287 9.80 10.87 -1.87
CA THR A 287 8.67 11.36 -1.10
C THR A 287 7.40 11.39 -1.97
N PRO A 288 6.20 11.50 -1.39
CA PRO A 288 4.98 11.69 -2.17
C PRO A 288 5.05 12.88 -3.14
N LEU A 289 5.83 13.93 -2.81
CA LEU A 289 6.02 15.05 -3.70
C LEU A 289 6.85 14.69 -4.95
N HIS A 290 7.83 13.78 -4.86
CA HIS A 290 8.56 13.31 -6.04
C HIS A 290 7.62 12.59 -7.01
N LEU A 291 6.80 11.68 -6.49
CA LEU A 291 5.84 10.90 -7.29
C LEU A 291 4.73 11.79 -7.89
N ALA A 292 4.21 12.75 -7.13
CA ALA A 292 3.19 13.67 -7.63
C ALA A 292 3.71 14.58 -8.76
N LEU A 293 5.04 14.76 -8.86
CA LEU A 293 5.70 15.52 -9.91
C LEU A 293 5.99 14.69 -11.17
N GLU A 294 5.71 13.38 -11.18
CA GLU A 294 5.78 12.55 -12.39
C GLU A 294 4.48 12.61 -13.21
N GLY A 295 3.36 12.96 -12.57
CA GLY A 295 2.06 13.10 -13.22
C GLY A 295 1.89 14.45 -13.92
N ASP A 296 0.98 14.52 -14.88
CA ASP A 296 0.75 15.74 -15.68
C ASP A 296 0.05 16.88 -14.92
N ASP A 297 -0.66 16.58 -13.83
CA ASP A 297 -1.48 17.55 -13.09
C ASP A 297 -0.75 18.10 -11.85
N PRO A 298 -0.49 19.42 -11.79
CA PRO A 298 0.23 20.03 -10.68
C PRO A 298 -0.60 20.16 -9.39
N GLY A 299 -1.91 19.89 -9.41
CA GLY A 299 -2.83 20.16 -8.29
C GLY A 299 -2.40 19.54 -6.96
N LEU A 300 -2.14 18.24 -6.96
CA LEU A 300 -1.73 17.52 -5.75
C LEU A 300 -0.31 17.91 -5.30
N SER A 301 0.62 18.13 -6.23
CA SER A 301 1.96 18.62 -5.92
C SER A 301 1.93 19.95 -5.17
N MET A 302 1.08 20.89 -5.61
CA MET A 302 0.86 22.16 -4.92
C MET A 302 0.22 21.99 -3.54
N ALA A 303 -0.72 21.06 -3.40
CA ALA A 303 -1.33 20.73 -2.11
C ALA A 303 -0.30 20.14 -1.13
N LEU A 304 0.57 19.23 -1.58
CA LEU A 304 1.66 18.66 -0.79
C LEU A 304 2.65 19.73 -0.33
N ILE A 305 3.08 20.64 -1.21
CA ILE A 305 3.97 21.76 -0.85
C ILE A 305 3.32 22.64 0.23
N ARG A 306 2.03 22.98 0.07
CA ARG A 306 1.28 23.78 1.06
C ARG A 306 1.11 23.04 2.39
N ALA A 307 1.02 21.72 2.36
CA ALA A 307 0.94 20.86 3.54
C ALA A 307 2.29 20.66 4.27
N GLY A 308 3.40 21.23 3.74
CA GLY A 308 4.72 21.14 4.35
C GLY A 308 5.53 19.92 3.92
N ALA A 309 5.33 19.47 2.67
CA ALA A 309 6.25 18.57 2.01
C ALA A 309 7.67 19.19 1.97
N ASP A 310 8.67 18.34 2.16
CA ASP A 310 10.08 18.68 2.14
C ASP A 310 10.53 18.86 0.69
N ILE A 311 10.68 20.12 0.30
CA ILE A 311 11.09 20.54 -1.04
C ILE A 311 12.58 20.28 -1.33
N ASN A 312 13.37 19.93 -0.31
CA ASN A 312 14.81 19.65 -0.43
C ASN A 312 15.13 18.16 -0.26
N ALA A 313 14.12 17.32 -0.03
CA ALA A 313 14.32 15.88 0.03
C ALA A 313 14.96 15.39 -1.27
N ARG A 314 15.89 14.44 -1.18
CA ARG A 314 16.49 13.80 -2.35
C ARG A 314 16.03 12.36 -2.49
N ASP A 315 15.71 11.92 -3.69
CA ASP A 315 15.49 10.50 -4.00
C ASP A 315 16.82 9.73 -4.14
N CYS A 316 16.74 8.43 -4.49
CA CYS A 316 17.91 7.57 -4.67
C CYS A 316 18.84 8.02 -5.81
N ASP A 317 18.30 8.72 -6.81
CA ASP A 317 19.03 9.29 -7.93
C ASP A 317 19.50 10.72 -7.63
N THR A 318 19.40 11.14 -6.36
CA THR A 318 19.76 12.44 -5.80
C THR A 318 18.99 13.65 -6.33
N TYR A 319 17.90 13.43 -7.08
CA TYR A 319 17.04 14.50 -7.54
C TYR A 319 16.19 15.02 -6.40
N SER A 320 16.08 16.35 -6.34
CA SER A 320 15.11 17.04 -5.48
C SER A 320 13.75 17.17 -6.16
N PRO A 321 12.67 17.50 -5.42
CA PRO A 321 11.40 17.92 -6.00
C PRO A 321 11.55 19.04 -7.03
N LEU A 322 12.47 19.99 -6.81
CA LEU A 322 12.73 21.05 -7.79
C LEU A 322 13.29 20.47 -9.09
N ASP A 323 14.22 19.51 -9.01
CA ASP A 323 14.77 18.84 -10.18
C ASP A 323 13.70 18.07 -10.95
N ARG A 324 12.86 17.27 -10.26
CA ARG A 324 11.74 16.55 -10.87
C ARG A 324 10.77 17.51 -11.55
N ALA A 325 10.42 18.63 -10.91
CA ALA A 325 9.56 19.67 -11.49
C ALA A 325 10.16 20.27 -12.79
N LEU A 326 11.46 20.57 -12.81
CA LEU A 326 12.14 21.07 -14.01
C LEU A 326 12.26 20.00 -15.10
N LEU A 327 12.56 18.76 -14.71
CA LEU A 327 12.67 17.62 -15.61
C LEU A 327 11.35 17.22 -16.25
N ASN A 328 10.20 17.44 -15.59
CA ASN A 328 8.90 17.12 -16.14
C ASN A 328 8.17 18.35 -16.71
N GLY A 329 8.73 19.55 -16.52
CA GLY A 329 8.19 20.78 -17.10
C GLY A 329 7.06 21.42 -16.28
N HIS A 330 6.96 21.10 -14.99
CA HIS A 330 6.02 21.73 -14.06
C HIS A 330 6.54 23.10 -13.61
N LEU A 331 6.60 24.05 -14.54
CA LEU A 331 7.23 25.36 -14.37
C LEU A 331 6.57 26.20 -13.26
N GLU A 332 5.25 26.09 -13.09
CA GLU A 332 4.53 26.78 -12.01
C GLU A 332 4.96 26.27 -10.63
N ILE A 333 5.10 24.95 -10.47
CA ILE A 333 5.57 24.36 -9.23
C ILE A 333 7.04 24.72 -8.98
N ALA A 334 7.87 24.69 -10.02
CA ALA A 334 9.27 25.09 -9.91
C ALA A 334 9.39 26.55 -9.42
N ARG A 335 8.58 27.48 -9.94
CA ARG A 335 8.54 28.87 -9.46
C ARG A 335 8.17 28.95 -7.98
N GLU A 336 7.10 28.27 -7.59
CA GLU A 336 6.65 28.22 -6.20
C GLU A 336 7.70 27.65 -5.25
N ILE A 337 8.46 26.63 -5.68
CA ILE A 337 9.57 26.08 -4.90
C ILE A 337 10.75 27.07 -4.82
N ILE A 338 11.15 27.71 -5.92
CA ILE A 338 12.28 28.66 -5.96
C ILE A 338 12.04 29.90 -5.07
N GLU A 339 10.79 30.34 -4.96
CA GLU A 339 10.39 31.45 -4.09
C GLU A 339 10.47 31.11 -2.61
N ARG A 340 10.55 29.82 -2.24
CA ARG A 340 10.69 29.42 -0.84
C ARG A 340 12.05 29.86 -0.29
N PRO A 341 12.09 30.50 0.89
CA PRO A 341 13.33 31.03 1.43
C PRO A 341 14.34 29.92 1.78
N ASP A 342 13.84 28.74 2.16
CA ASP A 342 14.55 27.57 2.64
C ASP A 342 14.90 26.54 1.56
N VAL A 343 14.58 26.81 0.29
CA VAL A 343 15.01 25.93 -0.82
C VAL A 343 16.53 25.96 -0.96
N GLU A 344 17.13 24.79 -1.04
CA GLU A 344 18.54 24.60 -1.35
C GLU A 344 18.74 24.68 -2.87
N LEU A 345 19.65 25.54 -3.32
CA LEU A 345 19.95 25.75 -4.74
C LEU A 345 21.43 25.56 -5.01
N GLY A 346 21.75 25.17 -6.25
CA GLY A 346 23.11 24.97 -6.71
C GLY A 346 23.71 23.67 -6.19
N VAL A 347 22.88 22.68 -5.87
CA VAL A 347 23.33 21.36 -5.50
C VAL A 347 23.32 20.48 -6.74
N GLU A 348 24.32 19.61 -6.84
CA GLU A 348 24.49 18.74 -7.99
C GLU A 348 23.78 17.40 -7.78
N ASN A 349 23.19 16.88 -8.86
CA ASN A 349 22.74 15.50 -8.93
C ASN A 349 23.91 14.54 -9.25
N GLU A 350 23.64 13.23 -9.35
CA GLU A 350 24.65 12.20 -9.64
C GLU A 350 25.41 12.43 -10.95
N ASN A 351 24.79 13.11 -11.92
CA ASN A 351 25.40 13.45 -13.20
C ASN A 351 26.20 14.77 -13.15
N GLY A 352 26.29 15.41 -11.97
CA GLY A 352 26.97 16.68 -11.76
C GLY A 352 26.18 17.91 -12.23
N TYR A 353 24.93 17.76 -12.65
CA TYR A 353 24.09 18.87 -13.08
C TYR A 353 23.46 19.58 -11.88
N THR A 354 23.47 20.91 -11.92
CA THR A 354 22.69 21.77 -11.00
C THR A 354 21.31 22.11 -11.55
N GLU A 355 20.43 22.66 -10.72
CA GLU A 355 19.07 23.08 -11.11
C GLU A 355 19.10 24.13 -12.24
N LEU A 356 20.13 24.98 -12.27
CA LEU A 356 20.34 25.96 -13.34
C LEU A 356 20.64 25.30 -14.69
N HIS A 357 21.34 24.16 -14.71
CA HIS A 357 21.55 23.39 -15.94
C HIS A 357 20.22 22.84 -16.47
N LEU A 358 19.40 22.24 -15.58
CA LEU A 358 18.10 21.70 -15.93
C LEU A 358 17.15 22.79 -16.46
N ALA A 359 17.07 23.92 -15.77
CA ALA A 359 16.28 25.07 -16.19
C ALA A 359 16.75 25.63 -17.55
N THR A 360 18.06 25.67 -17.79
CA THR A 360 18.63 26.12 -19.06
C THR A 360 18.29 25.18 -20.21
N ARG A 361 18.36 23.86 -20.00
CA ARG A 361 17.96 22.86 -21.01
C ARG A 361 16.48 22.97 -21.39
N ARG A 362 15.63 23.31 -20.42
CA ARG A 362 14.21 23.60 -20.65
C ARG A 362 13.98 24.95 -21.34
N GLY A 363 14.81 25.94 -21.02
CA GLY A 363 14.81 27.26 -21.63
C GLY A 363 13.67 28.17 -21.17
N ASP A 364 13.18 28.01 -19.94
CA ASP A 364 12.29 29.01 -19.33
C ASP A 364 13.15 30.16 -18.78
N VAL A 365 13.10 31.30 -19.48
CA VAL A 365 13.88 32.52 -19.18
C VAL A 365 13.53 33.09 -17.79
N GLU A 366 12.27 32.97 -17.36
CA GLU A 366 11.80 33.49 -16.08
C GLU A 366 12.37 32.66 -14.92
N ILE A 367 12.30 31.33 -15.02
CA ILE A 367 12.89 30.43 -14.02
C ILE A 367 14.41 30.64 -13.93
N ILE A 368 15.10 30.72 -15.07
CA ILE A 368 16.55 30.97 -15.10
C ILE A 368 16.87 32.30 -14.40
N ARG A 369 16.12 33.35 -14.69
CA ARG A 369 16.26 34.65 -14.03
C ARG A 369 16.06 34.55 -12.51
N MET A 370 15.06 33.79 -12.05
CA MET A 370 14.83 33.57 -10.62
C MET A 370 16.03 32.88 -9.95
N PHE A 371 16.62 31.87 -10.59
CA PHE A 371 17.84 31.22 -10.09
C PHE A 371 19.01 32.20 -9.97
N LEU A 372 19.25 33.02 -11.00
CA LEU A 372 20.33 34.02 -10.98
C LEU A 372 20.13 35.08 -9.89
N LEU A 373 18.89 35.53 -9.68
CA LEU A 373 18.54 36.46 -8.59
C LEU A 373 18.75 35.83 -7.20
N ARG A 374 18.53 34.52 -7.05
CA ARG A 374 18.82 33.76 -5.82
C ARG A 374 20.30 33.39 -5.66
N GLY A 375 21.16 33.81 -6.58
CA GLY A 375 22.61 33.62 -6.48
C GLY A 375 23.10 32.25 -6.96
N ALA A 376 22.33 31.57 -7.81
CA ALA A 376 22.81 30.35 -8.47
C ALA A 376 24.08 30.68 -9.29
N LYS A 377 25.12 29.87 -9.09
CA LYS A 377 26.41 30.06 -9.77
C LYS A 377 26.31 29.62 -11.22
N VAL A 378 26.87 30.41 -12.13
CA VAL A 378 26.90 30.10 -13.57
C VAL A 378 28.24 29.47 -13.93
N ARG A 379 28.58 28.39 -13.23
CA ARG A 379 29.81 27.61 -13.46
C ARG A 379 29.46 26.21 -13.90
N ARG A 380 30.42 25.54 -14.52
CA ARG A 380 30.41 24.08 -14.63
C ARG A 380 30.17 23.49 -13.24
N GLY A 381 29.15 22.64 -13.12
CA GLY A 381 29.13 21.69 -12.00
C GLY A 381 30.22 20.63 -12.23
N ASN A 382 30.15 19.53 -11.50
CA ASN A 382 30.94 18.34 -11.83
C ASN A 382 30.55 17.68 -13.17
N CYS A 383 29.52 18.19 -13.87
CA CYS A 383 29.18 17.80 -15.23
C CYS A 383 30.15 18.38 -16.28
N PHE A 384 30.21 17.76 -17.45
CA PHE A 384 31.04 18.24 -18.57
C PHE A 384 30.53 19.54 -19.19
N ASP A 385 29.30 19.97 -18.97
CA ASP A 385 28.75 21.18 -19.58
C ASP A 385 28.59 22.29 -18.53
N SER A 386 28.78 23.55 -18.93
CA SER A 386 28.34 24.70 -18.13
C SER A 386 26.89 25.05 -18.48
N PRO A 387 26.15 25.82 -17.65
CA PRO A 387 24.81 26.27 -18.03
C PRO A 387 24.85 27.09 -19.34
N LEU A 388 25.93 27.83 -19.58
CA LEU A 388 26.15 28.54 -20.83
C LEU A 388 26.30 27.59 -22.03
N SER A 389 27.08 26.52 -21.89
CA SER A 389 27.21 25.49 -22.94
C SER A 389 25.86 24.83 -23.23
N CYS A 390 25.07 24.51 -22.19
CA CYS A 390 23.70 24.02 -22.37
C CYS A 390 22.81 25.01 -23.15
N ALA A 391 22.91 26.31 -22.90
CA ALA A 391 22.16 27.34 -23.64
C ALA A 391 22.56 27.41 -25.12
N ILE A 392 23.85 27.23 -25.42
CA ILE A 392 24.37 27.15 -26.78
C ILE A 392 23.87 25.87 -27.45
N GLN A 393 24.00 24.70 -26.82
CA GLN A 393 23.52 23.43 -27.38
C GLN A 393 22.02 23.45 -27.70
N THR A 394 21.22 24.15 -26.89
CA THR A 394 19.77 24.33 -27.10
C THR A 394 19.40 25.47 -28.05
N LYS A 395 20.38 26.20 -28.60
CA LYS A 395 20.19 27.30 -29.57
C LYS A 395 19.38 28.49 -29.01
N ARG A 396 19.52 28.76 -27.71
CA ARG A 396 18.74 29.77 -26.99
C ARG A 396 19.56 31.05 -26.78
N LEU A 397 19.59 31.92 -27.79
CA LEU A 397 20.30 33.21 -27.73
C LEU A 397 19.80 34.11 -26.59
N ASP A 398 18.50 34.06 -26.31
CA ASP A 398 17.86 34.76 -25.20
C ASP A 398 18.41 34.31 -23.83
N VAL A 399 18.58 33.00 -23.63
CA VAL A 399 19.17 32.44 -22.42
C VAL A 399 20.67 32.75 -22.34
N VAL A 400 21.41 32.66 -23.44
CA VAL A 400 22.83 33.06 -23.49
C VAL A 400 23.01 34.51 -23.04
N LYS A 401 22.17 35.42 -23.56
CA LYS A 401 22.17 36.83 -23.15
C LYS A 401 21.88 36.99 -21.66
N LEU A 402 20.84 36.32 -21.19
CA LEU A 402 20.44 36.36 -19.78
C LEU A 402 21.58 35.92 -18.85
N LEU A 403 22.22 34.77 -19.14
CA LEU A 403 23.34 34.27 -18.36
C LEU A 403 24.54 35.23 -18.40
N CYS A 404 24.81 35.88 -19.53
CA CYS A 404 25.91 36.85 -19.63
C CYS A 404 25.63 38.18 -18.90
N GLU A 405 24.37 38.60 -18.84
CA GLU A 405 23.97 39.90 -18.30
C GLU A 405 23.65 39.86 -16.80
N GLU A 406 23.10 38.74 -16.30
CA GLU A 406 22.53 38.65 -14.95
C GLU A 406 23.27 37.70 -14.01
N ALA A 407 24.28 36.96 -14.49
CA ALA A 407 25.13 36.16 -13.62
C ALA A 407 25.87 37.04 -12.61
N GLN A 408 25.78 36.67 -11.33
CA GLN A 408 26.51 37.37 -10.26
C GLN A 408 28.01 37.07 -10.31
N ASP A 409 28.38 35.88 -10.77
CA ASP A 409 29.75 35.46 -11.02
C ASP A 409 30.03 35.31 -12.53
N HIS A 410 31.32 35.26 -12.87
CA HIS A 410 31.73 35.28 -14.27
C HIS A 410 31.28 34.01 -15.01
N PRO A 411 30.48 34.12 -16.09
CA PRO A 411 29.87 32.97 -16.76
C PRO A 411 30.87 32.11 -17.56
N PHE A 412 32.13 32.54 -17.63
CA PHE A 412 33.22 31.85 -18.32
C PHE A 412 34.40 31.54 -17.40
N THR A 413 34.16 31.31 -16.10
CA THR A 413 35.25 30.92 -15.19
C THR A 413 35.11 29.46 -14.80
N ASN A 414 36.09 28.65 -15.19
CA ASN A 414 36.29 27.32 -14.64
C ASN A 414 36.86 27.38 -13.21
N ASP A 415 36.83 26.26 -12.49
CA ASP A 415 37.39 26.15 -11.13
C ASP A 415 38.91 26.34 -11.06
N GLU A 416 39.61 26.23 -12.21
CA GLU A 416 41.06 26.40 -12.29
C GLU A 416 41.51 27.85 -12.56
N GLY A 417 40.60 28.74 -12.96
CA GLY A 417 40.84 30.18 -13.10
C GLY A 417 41.68 30.62 -14.29
N ASP A 418 42.04 29.71 -15.20
CA ASP A 418 43.05 29.95 -16.26
C ASP A 418 42.57 29.66 -17.72
N ASP A 419 41.35 29.17 -17.98
CA ASP A 419 40.91 28.88 -19.36
C ASP A 419 39.83 29.85 -19.88
N ASP A 420 40.05 30.35 -21.10
CA ASP A 420 39.15 31.22 -21.88
C ASP A 420 37.85 30.47 -22.29
N GLU A 421 36.97 30.13 -21.35
CA GLU A 421 35.65 29.51 -21.64
C GLU A 421 34.81 30.36 -22.60
N GLN A 422 35.07 31.67 -22.70
CA GLN A 422 34.45 32.55 -23.71
C GLN A 422 34.88 32.17 -25.13
N ALA A 423 36.16 31.85 -25.34
CA ALA A 423 36.65 31.39 -26.64
C ALA A 423 36.09 30.00 -26.98
N ALA A 424 36.04 29.10 -26.00
CA ALA A 424 35.44 27.77 -26.16
C ALA A 424 33.94 27.86 -26.50
N ALA A 425 33.19 28.71 -25.81
CA ALA A 425 31.77 28.95 -26.08
C ALA A 425 31.53 29.57 -27.48
N ILE A 426 32.41 30.48 -27.93
CA ILE A 426 32.37 31.04 -29.29
C ILE A 426 32.64 29.94 -30.33
N GLU A 427 33.63 29.07 -30.09
CA GLU A 427 33.98 27.96 -30.97
C GLU A 427 32.83 26.95 -31.05
N GLU A 428 32.28 26.53 -29.90
CA GLU A 428 31.10 25.65 -29.81
C GLU A 428 29.92 26.23 -30.59
N ALA A 429 29.62 27.52 -30.41
CA ALA A 429 28.54 28.18 -31.15
C ALA A 429 28.81 28.19 -32.66
N ARG A 430 30.07 28.36 -33.11
CA ARG A 430 30.44 28.32 -34.53
C ARG A 430 30.33 26.91 -35.11
N GLU A 431 30.79 25.89 -34.39
CA GLU A 431 30.69 24.48 -34.79
C GLU A 431 29.22 24.07 -34.97
N LEU A 432 28.34 24.52 -34.08
CA LEU A 432 26.90 24.30 -34.15
C LEU A 432 26.18 25.24 -35.15
N LYS A 433 26.92 26.07 -35.90
CA LYS A 433 26.42 27.02 -36.91
C LYS A 433 25.49 28.11 -36.35
N GLN A 434 25.71 28.52 -35.11
CA GLN A 434 24.93 29.52 -34.38
C GLN A 434 25.60 30.89 -34.44
N HIS A 435 25.63 31.48 -35.65
CA HIS A 435 26.37 32.73 -35.91
C HIS A 435 25.96 33.89 -35.00
N ALA A 436 24.66 34.06 -34.71
CA ALA A 436 24.18 35.14 -33.84
C ALA A 436 24.66 35.01 -32.37
N ILE A 437 24.79 33.77 -31.87
CA ILE A 437 25.33 33.52 -30.53
C ILE A 437 26.84 33.76 -30.51
N ALA A 438 27.57 33.27 -31.51
CA ALA A 438 29.00 33.50 -31.63
C ALA A 438 29.33 35.00 -31.74
N GLU A 439 28.57 35.76 -32.54
CA GLU A 439 28.72 37.21 -32.68
C GLU A 439 28.43 37.95 -31.37
N TYR A 440 27.35 37.56 -30.66
CA TYR A 440 27.03 38.14 -29.35
C TYR A 440 28.15 37.88 -28.34
N LEU A 441 28.57 36.63 -28.18
CA LEU A 441 29.65 36.27 -27.25
C LEU A 441 30.95 36.98 -27.58
N GLN A 442 31.27 37.16 -28.86
CA GLN A 442 32.46 37.89 -29.31
C GLN A 442 32.36 39.41 -29.05
N SER A 443 31.16 39.97 -28.95
CA SER A 443 30.93 41.38 -28.63
C SER A 443 31.16 41.74 -27.17
N ILE A 444 31.18 40.75 -26.26
CA ILE A 444 31.37 40.96 -24.83
C ILE A 444 32.86 41.23 -24.54
N PRO A 445 33.23 42.42 -24.00
CA PRO A 445 34.63 42.74 -23.76
C PRO A 445 35.24 41.90 -22.63
N ALA A 446 36.43 41.35 -22.85
CA ALA A 446 37.19 40.58 -21.85
C ALA A 446 37.52 41.34 -20.55
N SER A 447 37.45 42.68 -20.56
CA SER A 447 37.71 43.55 -19.41
C SER A 447 36.49 43.83 -18.54
N SER A 448 35.30 43.37 -18.93
CA SER A 448 34.03 43.61 -18.21
C SER A 448 33.92 42.79 -16.92
N TYR A 449 34.87 41.91 -16.70
CA TYR A 449 34.82 40.86 -15.69
C TYR A 449 35.61 41.29 -14.46
N LYS A 450 34.90 41.54 -13.35
CA LYS A 450 35.59 41.76 -12.07
C LYS A 450 36.30 40.46 -11.69
N THR A 451 37.63 40.50 -11.70
CA THR A 451 38.46 39.42 -11.17
C THR A 451 38.00 39.08 -9.75
N PRO A 452 37.79 37.79 -9.41
CA PRO A 452 37.53 37.40 -8.04
C PRO A 452 38.72 37.85 -7.19
N VAL A 453 38.44 38.63 -6.15
CA VAL A 453 39.44 38.94 -5.13
C VAL A 453 39.92 37.61 -4.57
N ARG A 454 41.17 37.22 -4.88
CA ARG A 454 41.80 36.01 -4.35
C ARG A 454 41.54 35.98 -2.83
N PRO A 455 40.92 34.93 -2.27
CA PRO A 455 40.85 34.79 -0.84
C PRO A 455 42.29 34.76 -0.33
N THR A 456 42.62 35.74 0.50
CA THR A 456 43.92 35.77 1.18
C THR A 456 44.09 34.42 1.87
N LYS A 457 45.15 33.69 1.51
CA LYS A 457 45.48 32.41 2.12
C LYS A 457 45.36 32.60 3.64
N LYS A 458 44.38 31.94 4.27
CA LYS A 458 44.35 31.88 5.74
C LYS A 458 45.74 31.41 6.18
N PRO A 459 46.40 32.10 7.12
CA PRO A 459 47.72 31.70 7.57
C PRO A 459 47.61 30.25 8.04
N ARG A 460 48.50 29.38 7.54
CA ARG A 460 48.65 28.00 8.02
C ARG A 460 48.70 28.06 9.54
N VAL A 461 47.64 27.60 10.19
CA VAL A 461 47.65 27.37 11.64
C VAL A 461 48.68 26.28 11.85
N GLY A 462 49.84 26.68 12.37
CA GLY A 462 50.92 25.77 12.69
C GLY A 462 50.39 24.68 13.61
N ARG A 463 50.68 23.42 13.25
CA ARG A 463 50.69 22.29 14.19
C ARG A 463 51.43 22.76 15.45
N LYS A 464 50.71 23.03 16.52
CA LYS A 464 51.31 23.00 17.86
C LYS A 464 51.30 21.54 18.30
N SER A 465 52.48 20.94 18.21
CA SER A 465 52.83 19.81 19.05
C SER A 465 52.69 20.21 20.51
N LYS A 466 51.84 19.50 21.23
CA LYS A 466 52.08 18.98 22.58
C LYS A 466 50.96 18.04 22.96
#